data_AF-A0A968B599-F1
#
_entry.id   AF-A0A968B599-F1
#
_cell.length_a   1.000
_cell.length_b   1.000
_cell.length_c   1.000
_cell.angle_alpha   90.00
_cell.angle_beta   90.00
_cell.angle_gamma   90.00
#
_symmetry.space_group_name_H-M   'P 1'
#
loop_
_entity.id
_entity.type
_entity.pdbx_description
1 polymer ?
#
loop_
_entity_poly.entity_id
_entity_poly.type
_entity_poly.pdbx_seq_one_letter_code
_entity_poly.pdbx_strand_id
1 'polypeptide(L)'
;EVQSFEALLRWRHPQRGLLYPDDFISIAERTGLIVPIGWWVIEEACKQISYWQNVIQSALPLSISVNVSGKHFIDDEIELRLSQMIRQWRIN
;
A
#
# COMPACT_ATOMS: atom_id res chain seq x y z
N GLU A 1 9.70 21.08 -4.98
CA GLU A 1 10.19 19.72 -5.27
C GLU A 1 9.19 18.71 -4.71
N VAL A 2 9.02 17.55 -5.35
CA VAL A 2 8.10 16.50 -4.87
C VAL A 2 8.81 15.67 -3.79
N GLN A 3 8.20 15.53 -2.62
CA GLN A 3 8.81 14.84 -1.46
C GLN A 3 8.17 13.48 -1.15
N SER A 4 6.90 13.31 -1.49
CA SER A 4 6.15 12.10 -1.17
C SER A 4 4.97 11.89 -2.10
N PHE A 5 4.45 10.67 -2.06
CA PHE A 5 3.23 10.26 -2.73
C PHE A 5 2.29 9.57 -1.74
N GLU A 6 1.01 9.52 -2.07
CA GLU A 6 0.02 8.71 -1.35
C GLU A 6 -0.47 7.58 -2.26
N ALA A 7 -0.42 6.35 -1.77
CA ALA A 7 -0.96 5.18 -2.46
C ALA A 7 -2.49 5.15 -2.26
N LEU A 8 -3.21 5.47 -3.34
CA LEU A 8 -4.67 5.46 -3.35
C LEU A 8 -5.20 4.24 -4.12
N LEU A 9 -5.89 3.35 -3.41
CA LEU A 9 -6.41 2.11 -3.97
C LEU A 9 -7.43 2.40 -5.10
N ARG A 10 -7.33 1.67 -6.19
CA ARG A 10 -8.29 1.66 -7.30
C ARG A 10 -8.53 0.23 -7.77
N TRP A 11 -9.78 -0.11 -8.06
CA TRP A 11 -10.11 -1.43 -8.58
C TRP A 11 -10.44 -1.35 -10.07
N ARG A 12 -9.59 -1.97 -10.91
CA ARG A 12 -9.89 -2.18 -12.33
C ARG A 12 -10.80 -3.39 -12.48
N HIS A 13 -12.12 -3.17 -12.37
CA HIS A 13 -13.12 -4.22 -12.49
C HIS A 13 -13.28 -4.63 -13.97
N PRO A 14 -13.32 -5.94 -14.29
CA PRO A 14 -13.31 -6.40 -15.68
C PRO A 14 -14.48 -5.89 -16.54
N GLN A 15 -15.68 -5.74 -15.96
CA GLN A 15 -16.87 -5.21 -16.66
C GLN A 15 -17.23 -3.76 -16.32
N ARG A 16 -16.96 -3.30 -15.09
CA ARG A 16 -17.37 -1.97 -14.61
C ARG A 16 -16.31 -0.87 -14.81
N GLY A 17 -15.12 -1.23 -15.28
CA GLY A 17 -14.02 -0.30 -15.45
C GLY A 17 -13.36 0.08 -14.13
N LEU A 18 -12.83 1.31 -14.06
CA LEU A 18 -12.12 1.80 -12.88
C LEU A 18 -13.11 2.21 -11.79
N LEU A 19 -13.07 1.52 -10.65
CA LEU A 19 -13.84 1.82 -9.46
C LEU A 19 -12.98 2.53 -8.42
N TYR A 20 -13.62 3.46 -7.71
CA TYR A 20 -13.01 4.27 -6.66
C TYR A 20 -13.30 3.64 -5.28
N PRO A 21 -12.53 3.99 -4.23
CA PRO A 21 -12.72 3.43 -2.89
C PRO A 21 -14.18 3.42 -2.40
N ASP A 22 -14.94 4.48 -2.66
CA ASP A 22 -16.35 4.61 -2.26
C ASP A 22 -17.26 3.50 -2.83
N ASP A 23 -16.88 2.90 -3.97
CA ASP A 23 -17.65 1.82 -4.59
C ASP A 23 -17.52 0.47 -3.87
N PHE A 24 -16.42 0.23 -3.13
CA PHE A 24 -16.10 -1.11 -2.65
C PHE A 24 -15.49 -1.20 -1.24
N ILE A 25 -14.93 -0.12 -0.68
CA ILE A 25 -14.28 -0.15 0.64
C ILE A 25 -15.24 -0.62 1.73
N SER A 26 -16.46 -0.07 1.78
CA SER A 26 -17.43 -0.48 2.80
C SER A 26 -17.78 -1.98 2.71
N ILE A 27 -17.75 -2.57 1.50
CA ILE A 27 -17.94 -4.01 1.33
C ILE A 27 -16.73 -4.76 1.86
N ALA A 28 -15.51 -4.34 1.47
CA ALA A 28 -14.27 -4.95 1.93
C ALA A 28 -14.12 -4.91 3.46
N GLU A 29 -14.56 -3.84 4.11
CA GLU A 29 -14.56 -3.72 5.56
C GLU A 29 -15.53 -4.71 6.21
N ARG A 30 -16.78 -4.77 5.74
CA ARG A 30 -17.79 -5.68 6.29
C ARG A 30 -17.44 -7.15 6.10
N THR A 31 -16.82 -7.51 4.97
CA THR A 31 -16.40 -8.89 4.68
C THR A 31 -15.04 -9.25 5.27
N GLY A 32 -14.31 -8.29 5.84
CA GLY A 32 -12.95 -8.50 6.34
C GLY A 32 -11.88 -8.51 5.27
N LEU A 33 -12.24 -8.43 3.97
CA LEU A 33 -11.31 -8.36 2.85
C LEU A 33 -10.41 -7.11 2.88
N ILE A 34 -10.77 -6.07 3.63
CA ILE A 34 -9.94 -4.87 3.78
C ILE A 34 -8.55 -5.18 4.36
N VAL A 35 -8.40 -6.23 5.16
CA VAL A 35 -7.11 -6.64 5.74
C VAL A 35 -6.19 -7.27 4.69
N PRO A 36 -6.56 -8.34 3.97
CA PRO A 36 -5.71 -8.89 2.91
C PRO A 36 -5.49 -7.89 1.76
N ILE A 37 -6.48 -7.05 1.43
CA ILE A 37 -6.28 -5.94 0.47
C ILE A 37 -5.24 -4.96 0.98
N GLY A 38 -5.32 -4.55 2.25
CA GLY A 38 -4.36 -3.62 2.85
C GLY A 38 -2.94 -4.15 2.81
N TRP A 39 -2.73 -5.42 3.18
CA TRP A 39 -1.41 -6.06 3.07
C TRP A 39 -0.88 -6.09 1.64
N TRP A 40 -1.74 -6.40 0.67
CA TRP A 40 -1.36 -6.33 -0.74
C TRP A 40 -0.98 -4.90 -1.17
N VAL A 41 -1.75 -3.88 -0.77
CA VAL A 41 -1.43 -2.46 -1.07
C VAL A 41 -0.09 -2.04 -0.47
N ILE A 42 0.19 -2.43 0.77
CA ILE A 42 1.47 -2.14 1.44
C ILE A 42 2.63 -2.76 0.64
N GLU A 43 2.50 -4.03 0.24
CA GLU A 43 3.54 -4.69 -0.55
C GLU A 43 3.77 -4.02 -1.91
N GLU A 44 2.70 -3.63 -2.61
CA GLU A 44 2.82 -2.90 -3.88
C GLU A 44 3.44 -1.51 -3.71
N ALA A 45 3.14 -0.81 -2.61
CA ALA A 45 3.81 0.45 -2.29
C ALA A 45 5.31 0.24 -2.01
N CYS A 46 5.67 -0.81 -1.27
CA CYS A 46 7.06 -1.19 -1.01
C CYS A 46 7.82 -1.51 -2.32
N LYS A 47 7.21 -2.29 -3.22
CA LYS A 47 7.75 -2.57 -4.56
C LYS A 47 7.98 -1.29 -5.35
N GLN A 48 6.98 -0.41 -5.37
CA GLN A 48 7.01 0.80 -6.18
C GLN A 48 8.07 1.80 -5.70
N ILE A 49 8.20 1.99 -4.38
CA ILE A 49 9.20 2.92 -3.84
C ILE A 49 10.62 2.39 -4.03
N SER A 50 10.82 1.08 -3.85
CA SER A 50 12.10 0.42 -4.15
C SER A 50 12.49 0.62 -5.61
N TYR A 51 11.57 0.41 -6.54
CA TYR A 51 11.81 0.67 -7.96
C TYR A 51 12.21 2.13 -8.22
N TRP A 52 11.46 3.09 -7.65
CA TRP A 52 11.78 4.52 -7.81
C TRP A 52 13.14 4.91 -7.21
N GLN A 53 13.50 4.41 -6.03
CA GLN A 53 14.81 4.64 -5.43
C GLN A 53 15.95 4.08 -6.31
N ASN A 54 15.73 3.00 -7.05
CA ASN A 54 16.72 2.42 -7.94
C ASN A 54 16.87 3.17 -9.28
N VAL A 55 15.78 3.67 -9.86
CA VAL A 55 15.83 4.32 -11.19
C VAL A 55 16.07 5.83 -11.12
N ILE A 56 15.83 6.46 -9.97
CA ILE A 56 16.04 7.90 -9.77
C ILE A 56 17.34 8.10 -8.97
N GLN A 57 18.47 8.19 -9.68
CA GLN A 57 19.83 8.30 -9.13
C GLN A 57 20.06 9.47 -8.15
N SER A 58 19.19 10.47 -8.16
CA SER A 58 19.25 11.67 -7.30
C SER A 58 18.02 11.80 -6.39
N ALA A 59 17.24 10.74 -6.20
CA ALA A 59 16.08 10.79 -5.32
C ALA A 59 16.54 11.09 -3.88
N LEU A 60 16.27 12.31 -3.44
CA LEU A 60 16.00 12.60 -2.04
C LEU A 60 15.09 11.50 -1.45
N PRO A 61 15.14 11.21 -0.14
CA PRO A 61 14.35 10.14 0.46
C PRO A 61 12.87 10.30 0.14
N LEU A 62 12.43 9.60 -0.91
CA LEU A 62 11.07 9.62 -1.40
C LEU A 62 10.26 8.67 -0.53
N SER A 63 9.07 9.10 -0.14
CA SER A 63 8.17 8.29 0.69
C SER A 63 6.84 8.04 -0.01
N ILE A 64 6.22 6.91 0.33
CA ILE A 64 4.84 6.61 -0.03
C ILE A 64 4.04 6.40 1.26
N SER A 65 2.98 7.18 1.44
CA SER A 65 2.00 6.98 2.49
C SER A 65 0.95 5.96 2.02
N VAL A 66 0.59 5.03 2.89
CA VAL A 66 -0.43 4.01 2.64
C VAL A 66 -1.53 4.13 3.67
N ASN A 67 -2.78 4.14 3.22
CA ASN A 67 -3.94 4.12 4.11
C ASN A 67 -4.14 2.71 4.68
N VAL A 68 -4.24 2.60 6.00
CA VAL A 68 -4.46 1.33 6.70
C VAL A 68 -5.81 1.32 7.41
N SER A 69 -6.54 0.22 7.30
CA SER A 69 -7.74 0.01 8.12
C SER A 69 -7.35 -0.22 9.58
N GLY A 70 -8.15 0.28 10.51
CA GLY A 70 -8.00 0.03 11.94
C GLY A 70 -7.89 -1.46 12.31
N LYS A 71 -8.45 -2.34 11.46
CA LYS A 71 -8.37 -3.80 11.62
C LYS A 71 -6.95 -4.37 11.54
N HIS A 72 -6.00 -3.66 10.91
CA HIS A 72 -4.60 -4.10 10.87
C HIS A 72 -3.94 -4.05 12.24
N PHE A 73 -4.36 -3.13 13.11
CA PHE A 73 -3.81 -3.01 14.47
C PHE A 73 -4.29 -4.11 15.43
N ILE A 74 -5.14 -5.02 14.96
CA ILE A 74 -5.52 -6.24 15.69
C ILE A 74 -4.49 -7.37 15.43
N ASP A 75 -3.69 -7.26 14.37
CA ASP A 75 -2.61 -8.20 14.07
C ASP A 75 -1.41 -7.92 14.98
N ASP A 76 -1.18 -8.80 15.97
CA ASP A 76 -0.05 -8.70 16.89
C ASP A 76 1.33 -8.75 16.17
N GLU A 77 1.36 -9.24 14.93
CA GLU A 77 2.57 -9.32 14.10
C GLU A 77 2.73 -8.15 13.12
N ILE A 78 1.90 -7.10 13.20
CA ILE A 78 1.91 -5.99 12.24
C ILE A 78 3.31 -5.38 12.07
N GLU A 79 4.02 -5.13 13.17
CA GLU A 79 5.39 -4.57 13.14
C GLU A 79 6.34 -5.51 12.42
N LEU A 80 6.32 -6.79 12.78
CA LEU A 80 7.20 -7.80 12.19
C LEU A 80 6.99 -7.91 10.67
N ARG A 81 5.73 -7.91 10.22
CA ARG A 81 5.37 -8.00 8.80
C ARG A 81 5.82 -6.77 8.03
N LEU A 82 5.56 -5.57 8.56
CA LEU A 82 6.02 -4.32 7.95
C LEU A 82 7.55 -4.28 7.84
N SER A 83 8.24 -4.63 8.93
CA SER A 83 9.71 -4.71 8.98
C SER A 83 10.26 -5.74 7.98
N GLN A 84 9.58 -6.87 7.77
CA GLN A 84 9.94 -7.85 6.76
C GLN A 84 9.79 -7.30 5.33
N MET A 85 8.67 -6.64 5.02
CA MET A 85 8.43 -6.05 3.70
C MET A 85 9.44 -4.94 3.37
N ILE A 86 9.73 -4.05 4.33
CA ILE A 86 10.72 -2.98 4.18
C ILE A 86 12.10 -3.57 3.86
N ARG A 87 12.52 -4.60 4.60
CA ARG A 87 13.80 -5.30 4.37
C ARG A 87 13.82 -6.04 3.03
N GLN A 88 12.75 -6.75 2.68
CA GLN A 88 12.63 -7.51 1.44
C GLN A 88 12.82 -6.61 0.22
N TRP A 89 12.21 -5.42 0.25
CA TRP A 89 12.26 -4.47 -0.86
C TRP A 89 13.41 -3.46 -0.74
N ARG A 90 14.28 -3.59 0.27
CA ARG A 90 15.47 -2.74 0.48
C ARG A 90 15.13 -1.25 0.45
N ILE A 91 14.06 -0.87 1.12
CA ILE A 91 13.62 0.52 1.21
C ILE A 91 14.53 1.24 2.21
N ASN A 92 15.14 2.35 1.78
CA ASN A 92 16.01 3.21 2.58
C ASN A 92 15.25 4.00 3.66
#